data_AF-A0A352J193-F1
#
_entry.id   AF-A0A352J193-F1
#
_cell.length_a   1.000
_cell.length_b   1.000
_cell.length_c   1.000
_cell.angle_alpha   90.00
_cell.angle_beta   90.00
_cell.angle_gamma   90.00
#
_symmetry.space_group_name_H-M   'P 1'
#
loop_
_entity.id
_entity.type
_entity.pdbx_description
1 polymer ?
#
loop_
_entity_poly.entity_id
_entity_poly.type
_entity_poly.pdbx_seq_one_letter_code
_entity_poly.pdbx_strand_id
1 'polypeptide(L)'
;MKKLQIGDKVRFLNTVGGGQVKGFLNKQLVIVEDENGFDVPVLVSECVVVEAAGNEKLGQPETEVPVKEPKPSTRLDETGPVTETAEGEKITTCLVYLPADARNMTQTSFECYFVNDSNYYLFLNYMSRENNSWKSRFNGIVEPNT
;
A
#
# COMPACT_ATOMS: atom_id res chain seq x y z
N MET A 1 -14.97 -19.39 11.22
CA MET A 1 -14.64 -18.60 10.01
C MET A 1 -15.48 -19.11 8.86
N LYS A 2 -16.41 -18.31 8.32
CA LYS A 2 -17.15 -18.70 7.11
C LYS A 2 -16.14 -18.74 5.96
N LYS A 3 -16.09 -19.86 5.25
CA LYS A 3 -15.26 -19.99 4.05
C LYS A 3 -15.96 -19.22 2.94
N LEU A 4 -15.25 -18.29 2.30
CA LEU A 4 -15.72 -17.61 1.11
C LEU A 4 -15.96 -18.65 0.01
N GLN A 5 -17.14 -18.63 -0.62
CA GLN A 5 -17.53 -19.55 -1.70
C GLN A 5 -17.65 -18.78 -3.01
N ILE A 6 -17.55 -19.50 -4.13
CA ILE A 6 -17.81 -18.93 -5.45
C ILE A 6 -19.30 -18.58 -5.53
N GLY A 7 -19.62 -17.34 -5.89
CA GLY A 7 -20.98 -16.81 -5.96
C GLY A 7 -21.40 -15.92 -4.78
N ASP A 8 -20.60 -15.82 -3.72
CA ASP A 8 -20.89 -14.94 -2.58
C ASP A 8 -20.75 -13.47 -2.98
N LYS A 9 -21.72 -12.64 -2.56
CA LYS A 9 -21.57 -11.18 -2.62
C LYS A 9 -20.73 -10.69 -1.47
N VAL A 10 -19.63 -10.03 -1.80
CA VAL A 10 -18.66 -9.51 -0.84
C VAL A 10 -18.61 -7.99 -0.94
N ARG A 11 -18.48 -7.33 0.20
CA ARG A 11 -18.13 -5.92 0.28
C ARG A 11 -16.68 -5.81 0.72
N PHE A 12 -15.95 -4.90 0.11
CA PHE A 12 -14.57 -4.66 0.47
C PHE A 12 -14.49 -3.92 1.81
N LEU A 13 -13.52 -4.29 2.65
CA LEU A 13 -13.32 -3.64 3.95
C LEU A 13 -12.76 -2.21 3.80
N ASN A 14 -11.99 -1.97 2.73
CA ASN A 14 -11.23 -0.75 2.51
C ASN A 14 -11.91 0.25 1.53
N THR A 15 -13.07 -0.06 0.95
CA THR A 15 -13.70 0.79 -0.08
C THR A 15 -15.23 0.68 -0.06
N VAL A 16 -15.91 1.76 -0.46
CA VAL A 16 -17.37 1.78 -0.68
C VAL A 16 -17.66 1.12 -2.04
N GLY A 17 -17.55 -0.20 -2.06
CA GLY A 17 -17.74 -1.02 -3.26
C GLY A 17 -17.85 -2.49 -2.86
N GLY A 18 -18.59 -3.26 -3.64
CA GLY A 18 -18.79 -4.67 -3.42
C GLY A 18 -19.04 -5.39 -4.73
N GLY A 19 -18.78 -6.68 -4.76
CA GLY A 19 -18.88 -7.47 -5.97
C GLY A 19 -19.17 -8.93 -5.68
N GLN A 20 -19.27 -9.73 -6.73
CA GLN A 20 -19.54 -11.15 -6.63
C GLN A 20 -18.26 -11.97 -6.83
N VAL A 21 -18.01 -12.94 -5.96
CA VAL A 21 -16.85 -13.82 -6.08
C VAL A 21 -17.01 -14.75 -7.28
N LYS A 22 -16.14 -14.62 -8.27
CA LYS A 22 -16.14 -15.43 -9.50
C LYS A 22 -15.20 -16.63 -9.40
N GLY A 23 -14.13 -16.53 -8.61
CA GLY A 23 -13.16 -17.61 -8.47
C GLY A 23 -12.03 -17.31 -7.49
N PHE A 24 -11.16 -18.28 -7.26
CA PHE A 24 -10.00 -18.16 -6.39
C PHE A 24 -8.72 -18.38 -7.20
N LEU A 25 -7.78 -17.44 -7.18
CA LEU A 25 -6.45 -17.67 -7.75
C LEU A 25 -5.59 -18.52 -6.83
N ASN A 26 -5.64 -18.23 -5.52
CA ASN A 26 -4.83 -18.86 -4.49
C ASN A 26 -5.61 -18.94 -3.18
N LYS A 27 -5.06 -19.58 -2.13
CA LYS A 27 -5.68 -19.61 -0.79
C LYS A 27 -5.97 -18.21 -0.21
N GLN A 28 -5.25 -17.20 -0.67
CA GLN A 28 -5.31 -15.83 -0.16
C GLN A 28 -5.91 -14.81 -1.15
N LEU A 29 -6.00 -15.14 -2.44
CA LEU A 29 -6.43 -14.22 -3.52
C LEU A 29 -7.71 -14.74 -4.18
N VAL A 30 -8.72 -13.89 -4.23
CA VAL A 30 -10.05 -14.14 -4.81
C VAL A 30 -10.32 -13.14 -5.95
N ILE A 31 -10.94 -13.59 -7.03
CA ILE A 31 -11.43 -12.72 -8.11
C ILE A 31 -12.85 -12.31 -7.76
N VAL A 32 -13.06 -10.99 -7.69
CA VAL A 32 -14.37 -10.39 -7.45
C VAL A 32 -14.77 -9.58 -8.67
N GLU A 33 -15.96 -9.86 -9.20
CA GLU A 33 -16.58 -9.10 -10.28
C GLU A 33 -17.38 -7.94 -9.66
N ASP A 34 -16.99 -6.70 -9.96
CA ASP A 34 -17.67 -5.49 -9.46
C ASP A 34 -19.00 -5.23 -10.21
N GLU A 35 -19.82 -4.28 -9.76
CA GLU A 35 -21.09 -3.89 -10.42
C GLU A 35 -20.90 -3.45 -11.88
N ASN A 36 -19.67 -3.07 -12.24
CA ASN A 36 -19.28 -2.70 -13.61
C ASN A 36 -18.84 -3.89 -14.49
N GLY A 37 -18.87 -5.13 -14.00
CA GLY A 37 -18.51 -6.33 -14.76
C GLY A 37 -17.00 -6.53 -14.97
N PHE A 38 -16.16 -5.89 -14.16
CA PHE A 38 -14.70 -6.03 -14.19
C PHE A 38 -14.22 -7.05 -13.15
N ASP A 39 -13.31 -7.93 -13.58
CA ASP A 39 -12.68 -8.95 -12.73
C ASP A 39 -11.48 -8.36 -11.98
N VAL A 40 -11.62 -8.13 -10.66
CA VAL A 40 -10.58 -7.55 -9.81
C VAL A 40 -10.05 -8.60 -8.82
N PRO A 41 -8.73 -8.85 -8.77
CA PRO A 41 -8.13 -9.73 -7.76
C PRO A 41 -8.02 -9.02 -6.41
N VAL A 42 -8.67 -9.56 -5.38
CA VAL A 42 -8.74 -9.01 -4.02
C VAL A 42 -8.33 -10.07 -3.00
N LEU A 43 -7.78 -9.66 -1.85
CA LEU A 43 -7.41 -10.59 -0.78
C LEU A 43 -8.65 -11.09 -0.04
N VAL A 44 -8.67 -12.38 0.33
CA VAL A 44 -9.77 -12.98 1.10
C VAL A 44 -9.95 -12.31 2.47
N SER A 45 -8.89 -11.76 3.05
CA SER A 45 -8.93 -11.01 4.32
C SER A 45 -9.64 -9.66 4.22
N GLU A 46 -9.80 -9.13 2.99
CA GLU A 46 -10.38 -7.81 2.72
C GLU A 46 -11.82 -7.90 2.19
N CYS A 47 -12.36 -9.12 2.05
CA CYS A 47 -13.71 -9.38 1.59
C CYS A 47 -14.63 -9.76 2.77
N VAL A 48 -15.73 -9.03 2.93
CA VAL A 48 -16.76 -9.33 3.94
C VAL A 48 -18.04 -9.75 3.23
N VAL A 49 -18.54 -10.96 3.51
CA VAL A 49 -19.78 -11.48 2.89
C VAL A 49 -20.99 -10.71 3.38
N VAL A 50 -21.77 -10.12 2.47
CA VAL A 50 -22.95 -9.29 2.80
C VAL A 50 -24.26 -10.06 2.65
N GLU A 51 -24.36 -11.00 1.70
CA GLU A 51 -25.51 -11.88 1.56
C GLU A 51 -25.04 -13.34 1.58
N ALA A 52 -25.29 -14.03 2.68
CA ALA A 52 -25.12 -15.47 2.75
C ALA A 52 -26.41 -16.13 2.28
N ALA A 53 -26.34 -16.93 1.22
CA ALA A 53 -27.40 -17.88 0.92
C ALA A 53 -27.44 -18.93 2.06
N GLY A 54 -28.41 -18.80 2.96
CA GLY A 54 -28.88 -19.88 3.81
C GLY A 54 -28.22 -20.05 5.19
N ASN A 55 -29.10 -19.95 6.20
CA ASN A 55 -29.08 -20.57 7.52
C ASN A 55 -28.21 -20.01 8.67
N GLU A 56 -28.93 -19.30 9.56
CA GLU A 56 -29.07 -19.46 11.02
C GLU A 56 -27.91 -20.04 11.85
N LYS A 57 -27.35 -19.21 12.77
CA LYS A 57 -27.43 -19.34 14.25
C LYS A 57 -26.25 -18.66 14.97
N LEU A 58 -26.62 -17.77 15.90
CA LEU A 58 -26.13 -17.53 17.28
C LEU A 58 -24.62 -17.50 17.60
N GLY A 59 -24.21 -16.42 18.30
CA GLY A 59 -23.30 -16.51 19.46
C GLY A 59 -21.97 -15.73 19.37
N GLN A 60 -21.91 -14.62 20.11
CA GLN A 60 -20.69 -13.95 20.64
C GLN A 60 -19.86 -14.89 21.56
N PRO A 61 -18.61 -14.58 22.01
CA PRO A 61 -18.05 -13.24 22.24
C PRO A 61 -16.57 -12.98 21.85
N GLU A 62 -16.27 -11.69 21.93
CA GLU A 62 -15.04 -10.91 21.99
C GLU A 62 -13.78 -11.60 22.55
N THR A 63 -12.63 -11.38 21.90
CA THR A 63 -11.31 -11.49 22.52
C THR A 63 -10.38 -10.45 21.91
N GLU A 64 -9.99 -9.48 22.72
CA GLU A 64 -8.94 -8.51 22.46
C GLU A 64 -7.63 -9.22 22.10
N VAL A 65 -7.00 -8.82 21.00
CA VAL A 65 -5.60 -9.14 20.71
C VAL A 65 -4.82 -7.83 20.54
N PRO A 66 -3.61 -7.72 21.14
CA PRO A 66 -2.93 -6.44 21.29
C PRO A 66 -2.41 -5.92 19.94
N VAL A 67 -2.62 -4.63 19.71
CA VAL A 67 -2.06 -3.86 18.60
C VAL A 67 -0.53 -3.98 18.61
N LYS A 68 0.00 -4.78 17.68
CA LYS A 68 1.39 -4.63 17.24
C LYS A 68 1.39 -3.60 16.12
N GLU A 69 2.04 -2.47 16.41
CA GLU A 69 2.38 -1.42 15.45
C GLU A 69 2.88 -2.04 14.13
N PRO A 70 2.24 -1.75 12.97
CA PRO A 70 2.81 -2.12 11.69
C PRO A 70 4.01 -1.21 11.44
N LYS A 71 5.21 -1.76 11.54
CA LYS A 71 6.39 -1.16 10.91
C LYS A 71 6.10 -1.02 9.42
N PRO A 72 6.26 0.16 8.80
CA PRO A 72 6.19 0.27 7.35
C PRO A 72 7.39 -0.48 6.78
N SER A 73 7.14 -1.66 6.25
CA SER A 73 8.09 -2.40 5.44
C SER A 73 7.40 -2.73 4.12
N THR A 74 7.02 -1.69 3.38
CA THR A 74 6.92 -1.79 1.93
C THR A 74 8.35 -1.84 1.41
N ARG A 75 9.00 -2.99 1.56
CA ARG A 75 10.12 -3.35 0.71
C ARG A 75 9.49 -3.86 -0.57
N LEU A 76 9.36 -2.98 -1.56
CA LEU A 76 9.30 -3.41 -2.94
C LEU A 76 10.67 -4.00 -3.26
N ASP A 77 10.87 -5.27 -2.91
CA ASP A 77 11.99 -6.05 -3.44
C ASP A 77 11.69 -6.39 -4.90
N GLU A 78 11.54 -5.37 -5.76
CA GLU A 78 11.59 -5.54 -7.21
C GLU A 78 13.06 -5.42 -7.63
N THR A 79 13.83 -6.47 -7.32
CA THR A 79 15.16 -6.69 -7.90
C THR A 79 15.04 -7.15 -9.36
N GLY A 80 14.26 -6.41 -10.15
CA GLY A 80 14.30 -6.47 -11.61
C GLY A 80 15.55 -5.75 -12.11
N PRO A 81 16.06 -6.10 -13.30
CA PRO A 81 17.15 -5.32 -13.89
C PRO A 81 16.68 -3.87 -14.06
N VAL A 82 17.47 -2.93 -13.52
CA VAL A 82 17.27 -1.50 -13.73
C VAL A 82 17.19 -1.26 -15.23
N THR A 83 16.00 -0.93 -15.72
CA THR A 83 15.78 -0.70 -17.14
C THR A 83 16.06 0.76 -17.39
N GLU A 84 17.16 1.04 -18.09
CA GLU A 84 17.51 2.40 -18.50
C GLU A 84 16.45 2.93 -19.47
N THR A 85 15.98 4.16 -19.22
CA THR A 85 15.05 4.86 -20.10
C THR A 85 15.79 5.93 -20.89
N ALA A 86 15.37 6.22 -22.12
CA ALA A 86 15.99 7.30 -22.91
C ALA A 86 15.81 8.69 -22.25
N GLU A 87 14.80 8.83 -21.39
CA GLU A 87 14.48 10.06 -20.65
C GLU A 87 15.34 10.20 -19.38
N GLY A 88 15.74 9.08 -18.76
CA GLY A 88 16.55 9.02 -17.53
C GLY A 88 18.03 9.39 -17.69
N GLU A 89 18.50 9.70 -18.90
CA GLU A 89 19.85 10.22 -19.16
C GLU A 89 20.07 11.61 -18.53
N LYS A 90 19.00 12.38 -18.41
CA LYS A 90 19.05 13.66 -17.70
C LYS A 90 18.71 13.42 -16.24
N ILE A 91 19.68 13.64 -15.35
CA ILE A 91 19.48 13.53 -13.89
C ILE A 91 18.32 14.43 -13.46
N THR A 92 17.20 13.80 -13.13
CA THR A 92 15.99 14.46 -12.64
C THR A 92 15.68 13.88 -11.26
N THR A 93 15.69 14.76 -10.25
CA THR A 93 15.48 14.35 -8.87
C THR A 93 14.58 15.34 -8.16
N CYS A 94 13.71 14.83 -7.29
CA CYS A 94 12.77 15.65 -6.55
C CYS A 94 12.80 15.29 -5.07
N LEU A 95 12.66 16.30 -4.21
CA LEU A 95 12.42 16.11 -2.79
C LEU A 95 10.94 16.36 -2.51
N VAL A 96 10.22 15.32 -2.09
CA VAL A 96 8.77 15.33 -1.93
C VAL A 96 8.43 15.27 -0.45
N TYR A 97 7.55 16.17 -0.01
CA TYR A 97 6.99 16.16 1.34
C TYR A 97 5.53 15.76 1.27
N LEU A 98 5.19 14.62 1.88
CA LEU A 98 3.84 14.08 1.90
C LEU A 98 3.27 14.18 3.32
N PRO A 99 2.06 14.73 3.53
CA PRO A 99 1.42 14.67 4.83
C PRO A 99 1.04 13.21 5.15
N ALA A 100 1.35 12.75 6.36
CA ALA A 100 0.96 11.42 6.83
C ALA A 100 -0.56 11.25 6.89
N ASP A 101 -1.29 12.35 7.06
CA ASP A 101 -2.75 12.41 7.01
C ASP A 101 -3.18 13.66 6.24
N ALA A 102 -3.67 13.45 5.02
CA ALA A 102 -4.14 14.51 4.14
C ALA A 102 -5.41 15.21 4.65
N ARG A 103 -6.17 14.62 5.58
CA ARG A 103 -7.40 15.22 6.12
C ARG A 103 -7.11 16.19 7.26
N ASN A 104 -6.02 16.00 7.98
CA ASN A 104 -5.65 16.78 9.18
C ASN A 104 -4.40 17.63 8.97
N MET A 105 -4.45 18.55 8.00
CA MET A 105 -3.30 19.35 7.56
C MET A 105 -2.63 20.22 8.64
N THR A 106 -3.34 20.59 9.71
CA THR A 106 -2.81 21.48 10.77
C THR A 106 -1.96 20.75 11.82
N GLN A 107 -2.20 19.46 12.05
CA GLN A 107 -1.51 18.68 13.09
C GLN A 107 -0.76 17.47 12.53
N THR A 108 -0.85 17.23 11.23
CA THR A 108 -0.19 16.08 10.61
C THR A 108 1.32 16.25 10.56
N SER A 109 2.02 15.11 10.62
CA SER A 109 3.45 15.05 10.36
C SER A 109 3.69 14.90 8.86
N PHE A 110 4.89 15.24 8.41
CA PHE A 110 5.28 15.10 7.01
C PHE A 110 6.35 14.03 6.88
N GLU A 111 6.13 13.15 5.91
CA GLU A 111 7.12 12.22 5.41
C GLU A 111 7.92 12.92 4.29
N CYS A 112 9.21 12.61 4.21
CA CYS A 112 10.12 13.20 3.24
C CYS A 112 10.70 12.08 2.38
N TYR A 113 10.44 12.15 1.08
CA TYR A 113 10.90 11.18 0.09
C TYR A 113 11.85 11.85 -0.91
N PHE A 114 12.90 11.14 -1.28
CA PHE A 114 13.79 11.54 -2.36
C PHE A 114 13.49 10.66 -3.57
N VAL A 115 12.98 11.26 -4.64
CA VAL A 115 12.64 10.59 -5.89
C VAL A 115 13.79 10.77 -6.86
N ASN A 116 14.31 9.65 -7.36
CA ASN A 116 15.34 9.56 -8.38
C ASN A 116 14.72 9.12 -9.71
N ASP A 117 14.31 10.09 -10.52
CA ASP A 117 13.83 9.88 -11.88
C ASP A 117 15.02 9.98 -12.86
N SER A 118 16.00 9.11 -12.67
CA SER A 118 17.17 9.01 -13.54
C SER A 118 17.76 7.60 -13.57
N ASN A 119 18.56 7.31 -14.60
CA ASN A 119 19.25 6.03 -14.79
C ASN A 119 20.47 5.84 -13.86
N TYR A 120 20.78 6.82 -13.02
CA TYR A 120 22.03 6.85 -12.26
C TYR A 120 21.83 6.50 -10.79
N TYR A 121 22.82 5.82 -10.22
CA TYR A 121 22.95 5.71 -8.76
C TYR A 121 23.38 7.05 -8.19
N LEU A 122 22.64 7.56 -7.22
CA LEU A 122 22.90 8.85 -6.61
C LEU A 122 23.29 8.68 -5.15
N PHE A 123 24.44 9.22 -4.77
CA PHE A 123 24.78 9.40 -3.36
C PHE A 123 24.32 10.78 -2.90
N LEU A 124 23.48 10.85 -1.88
CA LEU A 124 22.99 12.11 -1.33
C LEU A 124 23.24 12.26 0.17
N ASN A 125 23.25 13.52 0.59
CA ASN A 125 23.24 13.91 1.99
C ASN A 125 22.18 14.99 2.18
N TYR A 126 21.08 14.64 2.85
CA TYR A 126 20.02 15.55 3.22
C TYR A 126 20.35 16.20 4.56
N MET A 127 20.44 17.53 4.57
CA MET A 127 20.88 18.31 5.73
C MET A 127 19.86 19.40 6.08
N SER A 128 19.74 19.68 7.37
CA SER A 128 18.99 20.84 7.88
C SER A 128 19.94 21.78 8.62
N ARG A 129 19.73 23.09 8.48
CA ARG A 129 20.53 24.10 9.20
C ARG A 129 19.85 24.49 10.50
N GLU A 130 20.56 24.38 11.61
CA GLU A 130 20.13 24.82 12.94
C GLU A 130 21.27 25.60 13.60
N ASN A 131 20.99 26.79 14.16
CA ASN A 131 21.97 27.60 14.89
C ASN A 131 23.31 27.79 14.16
N ASN A 132 23.25 28.08 12.86
CA ASN A 132 24.42 28.27 12.00
C ASN A 132 25.30 27.02 11.79
N SER A 133 24.82 25.84 12.20
CA SER A 133 25.45 24.54 11.95
C SER A 133 24.57 23.69 11.03
N TRP A 134 25.20 22.80 10.25
CA TRP A 134 24.49 21.84 9.40
C TRP A 134 24.42 20.49 10.09
N LYS A 135 23.20 19.97 10.24
CA LYS A 135 22.95 18.63 10.74
C LYS A 135 22.51 17.73 9.60
N SER A 136 23.27 16.67 9.34
CA SER A 136 22.86 15.62 8.42
C SER A 136 21.69 14.84 9.03
N ARG A 137 20.60 14.73 8.27
CA ARG A 137 19.37 14.02 8.62
C ARG A 137 19.32 12.65 7.95
N PHE A 138 19.85 12.56 6.74
CA PHE A 138 19.97 11.32 5.99
C PHE A 138 21.20 11.37 5.08
N ASN A 139 21.88 10.25 4.92
CA ASN A 139 22.94 10.06 3.95
C ASN A 139 22.87 8.64 3.41
N GLY A 140 22.98 8.47 2.09
CA GLY A 140 22.83 7.15 1.48
C GLY A 140 22.94 7.17 -0.03
N ILE A 141 22.98 5.95 -0.59
CA ILE A 141 22.88 5.71 -2.03
C ILE A 141 21.42 5.45 -2.34
N VAL A 142 20.93 6.05 -3.42
CA VAL A 142 19.62 5.83 -4.01
C VAL A 142 19.81 5.19 -5.37
N GLU A 143 19.02 4.16 -5.61
CA GLU A 143 19.05 3.37 -6.84
C GLU A 143 18.42 4.17 -7.99
N PRO A 144 18.75 3.86 -9.25
CA PRO A 144 18.08 4.45 -10.40
C PRO A 144 16.57 4.19 -10.39
N ASN A 145 15.79 5.15 -10.88
CA ASN A 145 14.34 5.03 -11.09
C ASN A 145 13.55 4.60 -9.83
N THR A 146 13.79 5.25 -8.68
CA THR A 146 13.14 4.94 -7.38
C THR A 146 12.59 6.16 -6.64
#